data_AF-A0A841GDF7-F1
#
_entry.id   AF-A0A841GDF7-F1
#
_cell.length_a   1.000
_cell.length_b   1.000
_cell.length_c   1.000
_cell.angle_alpha   90.00
_cell.angle_beta   90.00
_cell.angle_gamma   90.00
#
_symmetry.space_group_name_H-M   'P 1'
#
loop_
_entity.id
_entity.type
_entity.pdbx_description
1 polymer ?
#
loop_
_entity_poly.entity_id
_entity_poly.type
_entity_poly.pdbx_seq_one_letter_code
_entity_poly.pdbx_strand_id
1 'polypeptide(L)'
;MNIFNNRELSIIIWAIAVLMYIVIFKRKTSIISSFIDVLKAFFHIKIITVVSAFLLYVIAIVLICQEFYLWDSSQWKNTILWVAFVGTPLLFKLEKIRAKPAILKDVIIDNIKVLGVFEFIFGLYSFPLAIELIAQPALFIIATISVIAGKNDEFHLIKKICDNILVIFGLSLSVFTIYKLATDFSSVENISTLYDFSTPLLLSILCTPIVLLVMIYSFYETIFIRLNLAIPNKKLNTLAKIYSILIFNINIKLLDRWSHHVSLDKINTHRQLIETIKHIFHVRHAEKNPAEVPPSEGWSPYKAKDFLIDSGITTGFYNKSFDCWHASSTLITYTDDIMPDNIAYYVEGTDTTAKELKIKINVNNNNRSDLAMEKLNYLANMLSIKSLNRPISSSIENAILNMKNNSELIGNKRISLEFNSWLNHPQNGFDIRFIIESI
;
A
#
# COMPACT_ATOMS: atom_id res chain seq x y z
N MET A 1 20.98 37.04 -12.07
CA MET A 1 21.20 35.60 -11.84
C MET A 1 20.29 34.82 -12.76
N ASN A 2 20.83 33.91 -13.59
CA ASN A 2 20.00 33.00 -14.36
C ASN A 2 19.40 31.97 -13.38
N ILE A 3 18.08 31.98 -13.24
CA ILE A 3 17.33 31.09 -12.32
C ILE A 3 17.43 29.62 -12.75
N PHE A 4 17.59 29.39 -14.06
CA PHE A 4 17.68 28.07 -14.67
C PHE A 4 19.07 27.82 -15.25
N ASN A 5 19.56 26.59 -15.10
CA ASN A 5 20.76 26.14 -15.80
C ASN A 5 20.42 25.78 -17.27
N ASN A 6 21.44 25.61 -18.11
CA ASN A 6 21.23 25.36 -19.55
C ASN A 6 20.45 24.06 -19.82
N ARG A 7 20.56 23.09 -18.92
CA ARG A 7 19.86 21.81 -19.01
C ARG A 7 18.37 21.96 -18.77
N GLU A 8 18.00 22.65 -17.69
CA GLU A 8 16.63 22.98 -17.36
C GLU A 8 16.00 23.82 -18.46
N LEU A 9 16.74 24.81 -18.99
CA LEU A 9 16.29 25.63 -20.10
C LEU A 9 16.02 24.77 -21.35
N SER A 10 16.90 23.82 -21.66
CA SER A 10 16.71 22.87 -22.78
C SER A 10 15.47 22.00 -22.61
N ILE A 11 15.24 21.45 -21.41
CA ILE A 11 14.05 20.65 -21.10
C ILE A 11 12.78 21.49 -21.26
N ILE A 12 12.77 22.73 -20.76
CA ILE A 12 11.63 23.65 -20.90
C ILE A 12 11.36 23.96 -22.38
N ILE A 13 12.40 24.26 -23.16
CA ILE A 13 12.26 24.55 -24.60
C ILE A 13 11.63 23.35 -25.34
N TRP A 14 12.11 22.14 -25.08
CA TRP A 14 11.56 20.93 -25.71
C TRP A 14 10.15 20.61 -25.22
N ALA A 15 9.85 20.79 -23.94
CA ALA A 15 8.50 20.59 -23.40
C ALA A 15 7.50 21.54 -24.08
N ILE A 16 7.85 22.81 -24.25
CA ILE A 16 7.02 23.79 -24.96
C ILE A 16 6.87 23.41 -26.44
N ALA A 17 7.95 22.99 -27.11
CA ALA A 17 7.91 22.55 -28.50
C ALA A 17 6.99 21.32 -28.71
N VAL A 18 7.06 20.33 -27.82
CA VAL A 18 6.20 19.14 -27.84
C VAL A 18 4.75 19.51 -27.56
N LEU A 19 4.48 20.37 -26.57
CA LEU A 19 3.13 20.86 -26.29
C LEU A 19 2.52 21.60 -27.48
N MET A 20 3.29 22.51 -28.11
CA MET A 20 2.85 23.20 -29.32
C MET A 20 2.59 22.21 -30.47
N TYR A 21 3.47 21.22 -30.67
CA TYR A 21 3.25 20.18 -31.67
C TYR A 21 1.95 19.39 -31.42
N ILE A 22 1.67 19.00 -30.17
CA ILE A 22 0.44 18.30 -29.81
C ILE A 22 -0.79 19.16 -30.09
N VAL A 23 -0.77 20.44 -29.71
CA VAL A 23 -1.88 21.38 -29.90
C VAL A 23 -2.14 21.65 -31.40
N ILE A 24 -1.08 21.79 -32.20
CA ILE A 24 -1.18 22.15 -33.62
C ILE A 24 -1.52 20.91 -34.49
N PHE A 25 -0.86 19.77 -34.27
CA PHE A 25 -0.92 18.62 -35.20
C PHE A 25 -1.78 17.46 -34.69
N LYS A 26 -1.98 17.30 -33.37
CA LYS A 26 -2.78 16.22 -32.78
C LYS A 26 -4.08 16.74 -32.19
N ARG A 27 -4.85 17.47 -33.00
CA ARG A 27 -6.26 17.86 -32.75
C ARG A 27 -7.22 16.65 -32.75
N LYS A 28 -6.78 15.46 -32.34
CA LYS A 28 -7.67 14.34 -32.02
C LYS A 28 -8.30 14.67 -30.68
N THR A 29 -9.50 15.22 -30.72
CA THR A 29 -10.26 15.75 -29.58
C THR A 29 -10.29 14.79 -28.38
N SER A 30 -10.28 13.47 -28.64
CA SER A 30 -10.32 12.43 -27.60
C SER A 30 -9.10 12.37 -26.67
N ILE A 31 -7.86 12.58 -27.14
CA ILE A 31 -6.68 12.49 -26.25
C ILE A 31 -6.59 13.73 -25.37
N ILE A 32 -6.81 14.90 -25.96
CA ILE A 32 -6.82 16.18 -25.25
C ILE A 32 -7.99 16.21 -24.25
N SER A 33 -9.18 15.74 -24.63
CA SER A 33 -10.32 15.66 -23.70
C SER A 33 -10.05 14.71 -22.55
N SER A 34 -9.51 13.50 -22.79
CA SER A 34 -9.16 12.57 -21.71
C SER A 34 -8.08 13.12 -20.79
N PHE A 35 -7.08 13.83 -21.32
CA PHE A 35 -6.06 14.50 -20.52
C PHE A 35 -6.66 15.64 -19.67
N ILE A 36 -7.56 16.44 -20.26
CA ILE A 36 -8.29 17.49 -19.54
C ILE A 36 -9.15 16.88 -18.42
N ASP A 37 -9.79 15.73 -18.64
CA ASP A 37 -10.62 15.09 -17.62
C ASP A 37 -9.77 14.56 -16.46
N VAL A 38 -8.57 14.02 -16.73
CA VAL A 38 -7.59 13.69 -15.70
C VAL A 38 -7.16 14.94 -14.94
N LEU A 39 -6.85 16.04 -15.64
CA LEU A 39 -6.50 17.31 -15.00
C LEU A 39 -7.62 17.84 -14.11
N LYS A 40 -8.87 17.83 -14.59
CA LYS A 40 -10.04 18.23 -13.80
C LYS A 40 -10.18 17.40 -12.51
N ALA A 41 -9.83 16.11 -12.56
CA ALA A 41 -9.86 15.26 -11.38
C ALA A 41 -8.92 15.77 -10.27
N PHE A 42 -7.74 16.31 -10.62
CA PHE A 42 -6.82 16.93 -9.64
C PHE A 42 -7.39 18.19 -8.97
N PHE A 43 -8.31 18.90 -9.65
CA PHE A 43 -8.96 20.10 -9.13
C PHE A 43 -10.26 19.81 -8.36
N HIS A 44 -10.48 18.56 -7.93
CA HIS A 44 -11.58 18.26 -7.03
C HIS A 44 -11.34 18.92 -5.65
N ILE A 45 -12.39 19.50 -5.05
CA ILE A 45 -12.30 20.30 -3.81
C ILE A 45 -11.55 19.59 -2.66
N LYS A 46 -11.70 18.26 -2.55
CA LYS A 46 -11.00 17.45 -1.53
C LYS A 46 -9.49 17.42 -1.74
N ILE A 47 -9.04 17.27 -2.99
CA ILE A 47 -7.62 17.27 -3.33
C ILE A 47 -7.05 18.68 -3.12
N ILE A 48 -7.77 19.72 -3.58
CA ILE A 48 -7.38 21.11 -3.36
C ILE A 48 -7.24 21.42 -1.87
N THR A 49 -8.16 20.94 -1.04
CA THR A 49 -8.10 21.16 0.42
C THR A 49 -6.85 20.55 1.03
N VAL A 50 -6.54 19.29 0.70
CA VAL A 50 -5.35 18.59 1.22
C VAL A 50 -4.05 19.22 0.70
N VAL A 51 -3.98 19.51 -0.60
CA VAL A 51 -2.79 20.13 -1.21
C VAL A 51 -2.58 21.54 -0.68
N SER A 52 -3.64 22.34 -0.55
CA SER A 52 -3.54 23.69 0.03
C SER A 52 -3.07 23.65 1.49
N ALA A 53 -3.61 22.75 2.31
CA ALA A 53 -3.18 22.59 3.69
C ALA A 53 -1.70 22.18 3.77
N PHE A 54 -1.27 21.25 2.90
CA PHE A 54 0.13 20.85 2.80
C PHE A 54 1.04 22.01 2.39
N LEU A 55 0.67 22.78 1.36
CA LEU A 55 1.45 23.93 0.90
C LEU A 55 1.54 25.04 1.95
N LEU A 56 0.44 25.35 2.64
CA LEU A 56 0.43 26.32 3.75
C LEU A 56 1.36 25.87 4.88
N TYR A 57 1.38 24.57 5.18
CA TYR A 57 2.29 24.01 6.17
C TYR A 57 3.75 24.09 5.74
N VAL A 58 4.06 23.81 4.47
CA VAL A 58 5.41 23.97 3.91
C VAL A 58 5.85 25.43 3.99
N ILE A 59 4.98 26.38 3.65
CA ILE A 59 5.27 27.82 3.79
C ILE A 59 5.58 28.17 5.25
N ALA A 60 4.79 27.68 6.20
CA ALA A 60 5.05 27.90 7.62
C ALA A 60 6.41 27.32 8.06
N ILE A 61 6.77 26.12 7.61
CA ILE A 61 8.10 25.54 7.87
C ILE A 61 9.21 26.41 7.32
N VAL A 62 9.07 26.88 6.06
CA VAL A 62 10.09 27.71 5.41
C VAL A 62 10.29 29.02 6.19
N LEU A 63 9.21 29.67 6.62
CA LEU A 63 9.27 30.87 7.45
C LEU A 63 9.98 30.59 8.79
N ILE A 64 9.67 29.48 9.45
CA ILE A 64 10.36 29.07 10.69
C ILE A 64 11.86 28.82 10.42
N CYS A 65 12.19 28.10 9.35
CA CYS A 65 13.58 27.82 9.00
C CYS A 65 14.37 29.10 8.68
N GLN A 66 13.71 30.08 8.05
CA GLN A 66 14.30 31.38 7.77
C GLN A 66 14.69 32.13 9.05
N GLU A 67 13.82 32.14 10.07
CA GLU A 67 14.12 32.76 11.37
C GLU A 67 15.30 32.09 12.10
N PHE A 68 15.51 30.80 11.88
CA PHE A 68 16.64 30.05 12.45
C PHE A 68 17.90 30.02 11.55
N TYR A 69 17.94 30.80 10.46
CA TYR A 69 19.04 30.79 9.49
C TYR A 69 19.32 29.39 8.90
N LEU A 70 18.28 28.56 8.79
CA LEU A 70 18.34 27.22 8.18
C LEU A 70 17.84 27.20 6.73
N TRP A 71 17.31 28.33 6.25
CA TRP A 71 16.80 28.50 4.90
C TRP A 71 16.90 29.97 4.49
N ASP A 72 17.19 30.25 3.21
CA ASP A 72 17.19 31.60 2.65
C ASP A 72 16.43 31.68 1.32
N SER A 73 16.21 32.91 0.84
CA SER A 73 15.43 33.16 -0.38
C SER A 73 16.04 32.56 -1.65
N SER A 74 17.31 32.14 -1.65
CA SER A 74 17.91 31.45 -2.80
C SER A 74 17.32 30.06 -3.01
N GLN A 75 16.77 29.45 -1.96
CA GLN A 75 16.31 28.07 -1.92
C GLN A 75 14.88 27.85 -2.42
N TRP A 76 14.20 28.89 -2.92
CA TRP A 76 12.84 28.75 -3.46
C TRP A 76 12.73 27.67 -4.53
N LYS A 77 13.75 27.58 -5.40
CA LYS A 77 13.83 26.56 -6.44
C LYS A 77 13.84 25.15 -5.83
N ASN A 78 14.70 24.91 -4.85
CA ASN A 78 14.85 23.61 -4.21
C ASN A 78 13.60 23.24 -3.40
N THR A 79 12.95 24.21 -2.73
CA THR A 79 11.67 24.00 -2.05
C THR A 79 10.57 23.57 -3.03
N ILE A 80 10.45 24.23 -4.19
CA ILE A 80 9.44 23.89 -5.21
C ILE A 80 9.72 22.49 -5.78
N LEU A 81 10.98 22.19 -6.12
CA LEU A 81 11.38 20.87 -6.60
C LEU A 81 11.12 19.80 -5.54
N TRP A 82 11.44 20.06 -4.28
CA TRP A 82 11.15 19.16 -3.18
C TRP A 82 9.66 18.90 -3.01
N VAL A 83 8.82 19.93 -3.05
CA VAL A 83 7.35 19.78 -3.00
C VAL A 83 6.89 18.89 -4.16
N ALA A 84 7.35 19.15 -5.38
CA ALA A 84 6.93 18.39 -6.56
C ALA A 84 7.38 16.92 -6.52
N PHE A 85 8.64 16.63 -6.20
CA PHE A 85 9.26 15.31 -6.35
C PHE A 85 9.32 14.47 -5.07
N VAL A 86 9.19 15.10 -3.89
CA VAL A 86 9.22 14.40 -2.59
C VAL A 86 7.92 14.60 -1.82
N GLY A 87 7.47 15.85 -1.68
CA GLY A 87 6.27 16.20 -0.92
C GLY A 87 4.98 15.61 -1.51
N THR A 88 4.68 15.85 -2.78
CA THR A 88 3.45 15.34 -3.40
C THR A 88 3.42 13.81 -3.54
N PRO A 89 4.50 13.10 -3.93
CA PRO A 89 4.48 11.63 -3.98
C PRO A 89 4.26 10.99 -2.61
N LEU A 90 4.65 11.66 -1.53
CA LEU A 90 4.39 11.20 -0.16
C LEU A 90 2.89 11.18 0.14
N LEU A 91 2.13 12.17 -0.34
CA LEU A 91 0.66 12.22 -0.22
C LEU A 91 -0.03 11.11 -1.03
N PHE A 92 0.53 10.70 -2.17
CA PHE A 92 -0.02 9.57 -2.95
C PHE A 92 0.28 8.20 -2.33
N LYS A 93 1.35 8.10 -1.50
CA LYS A 93 1.74 6.86 -0.82
C LYS A 93 1.05 6.67 0.55
N LEU A 94 0.08 7.52 0.90
CA LEU A 94 -0.60 7.50 2.21
C LEU A 94 -1.25 6.16 2.55
N GLU A 95 -1.86 5.45 1.60
CA GLU A 95 -2.46 4.13 1.87
C GLU A 95 -1.40 3.08 2.26
N LYS A 96 -0.22 3.13 1.63
CA LYS A 96 0.90 2.24 2.00
C LYS A 96 1.42 2.56 3.40
N ILE A 97 1.56 3.86 3.70
CA ILE A 97 2.00 4.35 5.02
C ILE A 97 0.97 3.97 6.10
N ARG A 98 -0.32 4.09 5.80
CA ARG A 98 -1.42 3.70 6.70
C ARG A 98 -1.34 2.22 7.06
N ALA A 99 -1.10 1.34 6.08
CA ALA A 99 -0.99 -0.09 6.32
C ALA A 99 0.19 -0.43 7.25
N LYS A 100 1.32 0.26 7.08
CA LYS A 100 2.54 0.04 7.87
C LYS A 100 3.24 1.39 8.15
N PRO A 101 2.94 2.06 9.28
CA PRO A 101 3.52 3.36 9.60
C PRO A 101 5.05 3.39 9.66
N ALA A 102 5.68 2.26 10.00
CA ALA A 102 7.14 2.13 10.00
C ALA A 102 7.79 2.38 8.62
N ILE A 103 7.04 2.19 7.53
CA ILE A 103 7.51 2.41 6.15
C ILE A 103 7.67 3.91 5.83
N LEU A 104 7.12 4.81 6.65
CA LEU A 104 7.22 6.25 6.40
C LEU A 104 8.67 6.72 6.25
N LYS A 105 9.56 6.22 7.12
CA LYS A 105 10.99 6.53 7.07
C LYS A 105 11.60 6.08 5.74
N ASP A 106 11.31 4.85 5.32
CA ASP A 106 11.83 4.27 4.08
C ASP A 106 11.35 5.06 2.87
N VAL A 107 10.06 5.42 2.84
CA VAL A 107 9.47 6.22 1.74
C VAL A 107 10.10 7.60 1.65
N ILE A 108 10.36 8.26 2.78
CA ILE A 108 11.02 9.57 2.82
C ILE A 108 12.46 9.43 2.31
N ILE A 109 13.22 8.48 2.86
CA ILE A 109 14.63 8.26 2.48
C ILE A 109 14.74 7.92 0.99
N ASP A 110 13.87 7.07 0.47
CA ASP A 110 13.91 6.68 -0.94
C ASP A 110 13.58 7.86 -1.87
N ASN A 111 12.60 8.68 -1.52
CA ASN A 111 12.28 9.87 -2.31
C ASN A 111 13.41 10.93 -2.24
N ILE A 112 14.05 11.12 -1.06
CA ILE A 112 15.21 12.03 -0.92
C ILE A 112 16.40 11.54 -1.74
N LYS A 113 16.71 10.24 -1.73
CA LYS A 113 17.81 9.69 -2.53
C LYS A 113 17.61 10.00 -4.01
N VAL A 114 16.39 9.81 -4.52
CA VAL A 114 16.06 10.12 -5.92
C VAL A 114 16.24 11.61 -6.21
N LEU A 115 15.73 12.49 -5.35
CA LEU A 115 15.90 13.94 -5.54
C LEU A 115 17.36 14.38 -5.42
N GLY A 116 18.09 13.91 -4.42
CA GLY A 116 19.49 14.26 -4.19
C GLY A 116 20.42 13.77 -5.30
N VAL A 117 20.21 12.55 -5.82
CA VAL A 117 20.93 12.06 -7.02
C VAL A 117 20.55 12.90 -8.24
N PHE A 118 19.27 13.24 -8.40
CA PHE A 118 18.82 14.07 -9.50
C PHE A 118 19.43 15.48 -9.43
N GLU A 119 19.38 16.15 -8.30
CA GLU A 119 19.89 17.51 -8.12
C GLU A 119 21.42 17.57 -8.23
N PHE A 120 22.13 16.57 -7.69
CA PHE A 120 23.58 16.49 -7.78
C PHE A 120 24.07 16.23 -9.22
N ILE A 121 23.44 15.29 -9.94
CA ILE A 121 23.85 14.96 -11.32
C ILE A 121 23.33 16.01 -12.32
N PHE A 122 22.09 16.47 -12.14
CA PHE A 122 21.39 17.29 -13.12
C PHE A 122 21.44 18.80 -12.83
N GLY A 123 21.66 19.21 -11.57
CA GLY A 123 21.59 20.59 -11.12
C GLY A 123 22.93 21.33 -11.08
N LEU A 124 24.01 20.67 -10.61
CA LEU A 124 25.29 21.34 -10.31
C LEU A 124 26.02 21.90 -11.53
N TYR A 125 26.16 21.11 -12.60
CA TYR A 125 26.77 21.58 -13.84
C TYR A 125 25.98 21.13 -15.06
N SER A 126 25.80 22.07 -15.99
CA SER A 126 25.14 21.85 -17.28
C SER A 126 26.11 22.15 -18.42
N PHE A 127 25.97 21.44 -19.53
CA PHE A 127 26.72 21.75 -20.73
C PHE A 127 26.24 23.10 -21.31
N PRO A 128 26.99 23.72 -22.23
CA PRO A 128 26.48 24.81 -23.05
C PRO A 128 25.11 24.48 -23.66
N LEU A 129 24.22 25.46 -23.70
CA LEU A 129 22.83 25.28 -24.12
C LEU A 129 22.67 24.54 -25.45
N ALA A 130 23.53 24.80 -26.43
CA ALA A 130 23.49 24.13 -27.74
C ALA A 130 23.69 22.61 -27.62
N ILE A 131 24.58 22.16 -26.71
CA ILE A 131 24.83 20.74 -26.46
C ILE A 131 23.64 20.13 -25.73
N GLU A 132 23.12 20.80 -24.69
CA GLU A 132 21.94 20.32 -23.95
C GLU A 132 20.72 20.17 -24.88
N LEU A 133 20.51 21.11 -25.81
CA LEU A 133 19.40 21.06 -26.78
C LEU A 133 19.42 19.82 -27.68
N ILE A 134 20.58 19.22 -27.94
CA ILE A 134 20.72 17.98 -28.69
C ILE A 134 20.69 16.76 -27.74
N ALA A 135 21.36 16.86 -26.60
CA ALA A 135 21.50 15.76 -25.65
C ALA A 135 20.15 15.35 -25.02
N GLN A 136 19.33 16.32 -24.57
CA GLN A 136 18.06 16.04 -23.90
C GLN A 136 17.08 15.20 -24.75
N PRO A 137 16.77 15.56 -26.02
CA PRO A 137 15.88 14.74 -26.85
C PRO A 137 16.51 13.39 -27.21
N ALA A 138 17.82 13.32 -27.45
CA ALA A 138 18.50 12.05 -27.71
C ALA A 138 18.38 11.07 -26.53
N LEU A 139 18.60 11.55 -25.30
CA LEU A 139 18.43 10.75 -24.09
C LEU A 139 16.97 10.33 -23.88
N PHE A 140 16.02 11.23 -24.14
CA PHE A 140 14.59 10.90 -24.05
C PHE A 140 14.20 9.78 -25.02
N ILE A 141 14.70 9.82 -26.26
CA ILE A 141 14.47 8.76 -27.26
C ILE A 141 15.09 7.43 -26.79
N ILE A 142 16.35 7.44 -26.34
CA ILE A 142 17.04 6.23 -25.86
C ILE A 142 16.31 5.62 -24.66
N ALA A 143 15.89 6.45 -23.69
CA ALA A 143 15.12 6.00 -22.53
C ALA A 143 13.76 5.40 -22.93
N THR A 144 13.07 6.03 -23.88
CA THR A 144 11.79 5.51 -24.39
C THR A 144 11.97 4.16 -25.09
N ILE A 145 13.03 4.00 -25.89
CA ILE A 145 13.36 2.71 -26.53
C ILE A 145 13.65 1.65 -25.48
N SER A 146 14.44 1.95 -24.43
CA SER A 146 14.70 1.00 -23.34
C SER A 146 13.41 0.52 -22.66
N VAL A 147 12.52 1.45 -22.32
CA VAL A 147 11.24 1.13 -21.65
C VAL A 147 10.33 0.27 -22.54
N ILE A 148 10.28 0.55 -23.85
CA ILE A 148 9.48 -0.25 -24.78
C ILE A 148 10.09 -1.64 -24.98
N ALA A 149 11.41 -1.72 -25.15
CA ALA A 149 12.13 -2.98 -25.32
C ALA A 149 12.01 -3.87 -24.08
N GLY A 150 11.91 -3.30 -22.87
CA GLY A 150 11.74 -4.07 -21.64
C GLY A 150 10.36 -4.69 -21.42
N LYS A 151 9.39 -4.47 -22.32
CA LYS A 151 8.06 -5.09 -22.23
C LYS A 151 7.98 -6.45 -22.92
N ASN A 152 8.96 -6.82 -23.74
CA ASN A 152 9.00 -8.08 -24.44
C ASN A 152 10.41 -8.68 -24.31
N ASP A 153 10.50 -9.93 -23.85
CA ASP A 153 11.78 -10.60 -23.59
C ASP A 153 12.65 -10.72 -24.85
N GLU A 154 12.03 -10.70 -26.04
CA GLU A 154 12.71 -10.70 -27.34
C GLU A 154 13.68 -9.51 -27.53
N PHE A 155 13.39 -8.35 -26.95
CA PHE A 155 14.20 -7.13 -27.12
C PHE A 155 15.17 -6.85 -25.98
N HIS A 156 15.47 -7.86 -25.15
CA HIS A 156 16.35 -7.71 -23.99
C HIS A 156 17.74 -7.14 -24.35
N LEU A 157 18.30 -7.49 -25.51
CA LEU A 157 19.60 -6.96 -25.97
C LEU A 157 19.54 -5.44 -26.23
N ILE A 158 18.47 -4.96 -26.89
CA ILE A 158 18.26 -3.53 -27.18
C ILE A 158 18.11 -2.75 -25.88
N LYS A 159 17.31 -3.29 -24.95
CA LYS A 159 17.18 -2.72 -23.60
C LYS A 159 18.53 -2.57 -22.93
N LYS A 160 19.35 -3.64 -22.90
CA LYS A 160 20.68 -3.62 -22.26
C LYS A 160 21.61 -2.57 -22.88
N ILE A 161 21.59 -2.40 -24.21
CA ILE A 161 22.40 -1.38 -24.90
C ILE A 161 21.94 0.02 -24.52
N CYS A 162 20.63 0.30 -24.57
CA CYS A 162 20.08 1.60 -24.19
C CYS A 162 20.37 1.92 -22.72
N ASP A 163 20.19 0.95 -21.81
CA ASP A 163 20.50 1.10 -20.39
C ASP A 163 22.00 1.40 -20.17
N ASN A 164 22.89 0.68 -20.86
CA ASN A 164 24.32 0.94 -20.79
C ASN A 164 24.69 2.34 -21.28
N ILE A 165 24.08 2.83 -22.37
CA ILE A 165 24.31 4.19 -22.87
C ILE A 165 23.86 5.22 -21.83
N LEU A 166 22.69 5.03 -21.22
CA LEU A 166 22.18 5.92 -20.16
C LEU A 166 23.08 5.91 -18.92
N VAL A 167 23.57 4.74 -18.52
CA VAL A 167 24.52 4.59 -17.40
C VAL A 167 25.85 5.27 -17.71
N ILE A 168 26.43 5.06 -18.88
CA ILE A 168 27.69 5.71 -19.30
C ILE A 168 27.50 7.24 -19.32
N PHE A 169 26.39 7.72 -19.86
CA PHE A 169 26.08 9.14 -19.87
C PHE A 169 25.97 9.70 -18.43
N GLY A 170 25.22 9.04 -17.55
CA GLY A 170 25.10 9.43 -16.14
C GLY A 170 26.43 9.41 -15.39
N LEU A 171 27.28 8.40 -15.64
CA LEU A 171 28.64 8.34 -15.08
C LEU A 171 29.53 9.46 -15.62
N SER A 172 29.46 9.76 -16.92
CA SER A 172 30.24 10.84 -17.52
C SER A 172 29.87 12.21 -16.94
N LEU A 173 28.58 12.46 -16.69
CA LEU A 173 28.11 13.64 -15.98
C LEU A 173 28.64 13.68 -14.54
N SER A 174 28.58 12.55 -13.84
CA SER A 174 29.08 12.45 -12.46
C SER A 174 30.58 12.76 -12.36
N VAL A 175 31.40 12.20 -13.26
CA VAL A 175 32.84 12.47 -13.34
C VAL A 175 33.11 13.93 -13.69
N PHE A 176 32.37 14.49 -14.64
CA PHE A 176 32.49 15.90 -15.01
C PHE A 176 32.16 16.84 -13.84
N THR A 177 31.09 16.55 -13.10
CA THR A 177 30.71 17.28 -11.89
C THR A 177 31.78 17.19 -10.81
N ILE A 178 32.33 16.00 -10.55
CA ILE A 178 33.42 15.79 -9.59
C ILE A 178 34.69 16.54 -10.01
N TYR A 179 35.05 16.49 -11.30
CA TYR A 179 36.20 17.22 -11.84
C TYR A 179 36.02 18.73 -11.66
N LYS A 180 34.85 19.26 -12.00
CA LYS A 180 34.54 20.68 -11.80
C LYS A 180 34.57 21.09 -10.33
N LEU A 181 33.99 20.28 -9.45
CA LEU A 181 34.09 20.46 -7.99
C LEU A 181 35.54 20.49 -7.49
N ALA A 182 36.40 19.59 -7.99
CA ALA A 182 37.81 19.51 -7.56
C ALA A 182 38.67 20.67 -8.09
N THR A 183 38.33 21.22 -9.26
CA THR A 183 39.11 22.29 -9.92
C THR A 183 38.63 23.70 -9.60
N ASP A 184 37.39 23.87 -9.14
CA ASP A 184 36.75 25.17 -8.84
C ASP A 184 36.15 25.16 -7.43
N PHE A 185 37.02 24.94 -6.43
CA PHE A 185 36.61 24.76 -5.03
C PHE A 185 36.02 26.03 -4.38
N SER A 186 36.26 27.20 -4.99
CA SER A 186 35.73 28.50 -4.54
C SER A 186 34.20 28.61 -4.62
N SER A 187 33.51 27.76 -5.39
CA SER A 187 32.05 27.77 -5.47
C SER A 187 31.35 26.99 -4.35
N VAL A 188 32.07 26.14 -3.61
CA VAL A 188 31.52 25.19 -2.60
C VAL A 188 31.53 25.78 -1.19
N GLU A 189 32.38 26.77 -0.91
CA GLU A 189 32.42 27.47 0.39
C GLU A 189 31.23 28.42 0.61
N ASN A 190 30.35 28.55 -0.39
CA ASN A 190 29.19 29.42 -0.28
C ASN A 190 28.09 28.75 0.56
N ILE A 191 27.54 29.50 1.51
CA ILE A 191 26.46 29.04 2.40
C ILE A 191 25.24 28.51 1.64
N SER A 192 25.05 28.96 0.39
CA SER A 192 24.05 28.45 -0.54
C SER A 192 24.17 26.96 -0.81
N THR A 193 25.39 26.42 -0.95
CA THR A 193 25.62 24.99 -1.21
C THR A 193 25.27 24.13 0.01
N LEU A 194 25.47 24.67 1.21
CA LEU A 194 25.04 24.01 2.45
C LEU A 194 23.51 23.98 2.53
N TYR A 195 22.82 25.05 2.12
CA TYR A 195 21.37 25.06 2.03
C TYR A 195 20.81 24.15 0.92
N ASP A 196 21.50 24.02 -0.21
CA ASP A 196 21.11 23.12 -1.30
C ASP A 196 21.02 21.66 -0.80
N PHE A 197 21.94 21.26 0.09
CA PHE A 197 21.91 19.93 0.69
C PHE A 197 20.95 19.81 1.89
N SER A 198 20.88 20.83 2.74
CA SER A 198 20.12 20.76 3.99
C SER A 198 18.62 20.98 3.79
N THR A 199 18.21 21.83 2.84
CA THR A 199 16.80 22.19 2.62
C THR A 199 15.91 20.97 2.33
N PRO A 200 16.25 20.07 1.39
CA PRO A 200 15.45 18.87 1.13
C PRO A 200 15.36 17.93 2.35
N LEU A 201 16.44 17.82 3.13
CA LEU A 201 16.50 16.98 4.34
C LEU A 201 15.61 17.56 5.45
N LEU A 202 15.74 18.85 5.72
CA LEU A 202 14.97 19.57 6.73
C LEU A 202 13.48 19.54 6.41
N LEU A 203 13.09 19.87 5.18
CA LEU A 203 11.69 19.80 4.74
C LEU A 203 11.13 18.38 4.89
N SER A 204 11.90 17.35 4.56
CA SER A 204 11.45 15.96 4.70
C SER A 204 11.18 15.55 6.15
N ILE A 205 12.04 15.95 7.08
CA ILE A 205 11.85 15.67 8.51
C ILE A 205 10.67 16.49 9.03
N LEU A 206 10.66 17.80 8.77
CA LEU A 206 9.68 18.75 9.32
C LEU A 206 8.29 18.59 8.71
N CYS A 207 8.15 18.03 7.49
CA CYS A 207 6.84 17.72 6.89
C CYS A 207 6.22 16.40 7.38
N THR A 208 6.93 15.59 8.17
CA THR A 208 6.39 14.34 8.73
C THR A 208 5.07 14.55 9.50
N PRO A 209 4.93 15.57 10.37
CA PRO A 209 3.69 15.79 11.12
C PRO A 209 2.49 16.07 10.22
N ILE A 210 2.62 16.92 9.19
CA ILE A 210 1.49 17.22 8.29
C ILE A 210 1.07 15.98 7.50
N VAL A 211 2.01 15.14 7.08
CA VAL A 211 1.71 13.88 6.38
C VAL A 211 0.89 12.94 7.28
N LEU A 212 1.26 12.82 8.56
CA LEU A 212 0.50 12.04 9.54
C LEU A 212 -0.89 12.63 9.80
N LEU A 213 -1.02 13.95 9.88
CA LEU A 213 -2.32 14.61 10.03
C LEU A 213 -3.23 14.39 8.81
N VAL A 214 -2.69 14.51 7.59
CA VAL A 214 -3.44 14.22 6.35
C VAL A 214 -3.83 12.75 6.27
N MET A 215 -2.95 11.83 6.69
CA MET A 215 -3.28 10.40 6.77
C MET A 215 -4.48 10.15 7.69
N ILE A 216 -4.48 10.75 8.89
CA ILE A 216 -5.57 10.62 9.86
C ILE A 216 -6.85 11.25 9.28
N TYR A 217 -6.77 12.45 8.71
CA TYR A 217 -7.90 13.13 8.07
C TYR A 217 -8.53 12.27 6.96
N SER A 218 -7.70 11.74 6.05
CA SER A 218 -8.15 10.89 4.94
C SER A 218 -8.86 9.64 5.46
N PHE A 219 -8.35 9.06 6.55
CA PHE A 219 -8.97 7.91 7.18
C PHE A 219 -10.35 8.24 7.77
N TYR A 220 -10.49 9.37 8.49
CA TYR A 220 -11.79 9.82 8.99
C TYR A 220 -12.80 10.08 7.86
N GLU A 221 -12.38 10.65 6.74
CA GLU A 221 -13.23 10.84 5.56
C GLU A 221 -13.82 9.51 5.05
N THR A 222 -12.99 8.47 4.92
CA THR A 222 -13.45 7.12 4.54
C THR A 222 -14.49 6.59 5.52
N ILE A 223 -14.24 6.74 6.83
CA ILE A 223 -15.15 6.30 7.88
C ILE A 223 -16.46 7.10 7.84
N PHE A 224 -16.40 8.41 7.61
CA PHE A 224 -17.58 9.27 7.56
C PHE A 224 -18.48 8.96 6.37
N ILE A 225 -17.91 8.59 5.22
CA ILE A 225 -18.67 8.07 4.09
C ILE A 225 -19.43 6.80 4.50
N ARG A 226 -18.73 5.85 5.14
CA ARG A 226 -19.34 4.61 5.64
C ARG A 226 -20.47 4.87 6.64
N LEU A 227 -20.26 5.77 7.59
CA LEU A 227 -21.29 6.18 8.56
C LEU A 227 -22.50 6.86 7.90
N ASN A 228 -22.28 7.67 6.85
CA ASN A 228 -23.36 8.29 6.08
C ASN A 228 -24.25 7.25 5.39
N LEU A 229 -23.66 6.14 4.94
CA LEU A 229 -24.40 5.04 4.33
C LEU A 229 -25.12 4.20 5.40
N ALA A 230 -24.47 3.93 6.53
CA ALA A 230 -25.01 3.08 7.59
C ALA A 230 -26.11 3.74 8.44
N ILE A 231 -26.02 5.06 8.67
CA ILE A 231 -26.92 5.80 9.57
C ILE A 231 -27.66 6.92 8.79
N PRO A 232 -28.88 6.66 8.29
CA PRO A 232 -29.65 7.64 7.52
C PRO A 232 -30.07 8.87 8.34
N ASN A 233 -30.26 8.72 9.65
CA ASN A 233 -30.67 9.83 10.52
C ASN A 233 -29.50 10.82 10.71
N LYS A 234 -29.67 12.06 10.20
CA LYS A 234 -28.64 13.11 10.24
C LYS A 234 -28.14 13.43 11.66
N LYS A 235 -29.02 13.55 12.66
CA LYS A 235 -28.61 13.89 14.03
C LYS A 235 -27.77 12.77 14.64
N LEU A 236 -28.21 11.53 14.45
CA LEU A 236 -27.51 10.36 14.96
C LEU A 236 -26.17 10.13 14.25
N ASN A 237 -26.12 10.37 12.93
CA ASN A 237 -24.89 10.34 12.15
C ASN A 237 -23.87 11.37 12.64
N THR A 238 -24.30 12.62 12.92
CA THR A 238 -23.42 13.65 13.49
C THR A 238 -22.86 13.21 14.85
N LEU A 239 -23.69 12.62 15.72
CA LEU A 239 -23.23 12.08 17.00
C LEU A 239 -22.21 10.94 16.79
N ALA A 240 -22.45 10.04 15.84
CA ALA A 240 -21.51 8.97 15.50
C ALA A 240 -20.15 9.53 15.06
N LYS A 241 -20.14 10.58 14.24
CA LYS A 241 -18.90 11.27 13.83
C LYS A 241 -18.19 11.92 15.02
N ILE A 242 -18.91 12.60 15.91
CA ILE A 242 -18.33 13.20 17.12
C ILE A 242 -17.71 12.12 18.02
N TYR A 243 -18.45 11.04 18.30
CA TYR A 243 -17.94 9.92 19.09
C TYR A 243 -16.75 9.24 18.43
N SER A 244 -16.75 9.12 17.10
CA SER A 244 -15.62 8.54 16.39
C SER A 244 -14.30 9.29 16.67
N ILE A 245 -14.36 10.63 16.70
CA ILE A 245 -13.21 11.50 16.96
C ILE A 245 -12.82 11.44 18.44
N LEU A 246 -13.78 11.65 19.34
CA LEU A 246 -13.51 11.77 20.79
C LEU A 246 -13.02 10.46 21.42
N ILE A 247 -13.56 9.32 20.97
CA ILE A 247 -13.32 8.02 21.62
C ILE A 247 -12.12 7.31 21.00
N PHE A 248 -12.00 7.32 19.67
CA PHE A 248 -10.96 6.55 18.99
C PHE A 248 -9.72 7.40 18.66
N ASN A 249 -9.86 8.71 18.46
CA ASN A 249 -8.76 9.65 18.23
C ASN A 249 -7.78 9.17 17.14
N ILE A 250 -6.52 8.85 17.48
CA ILE A 250 -5.48 8.38 16.53
C ILE A 250 -5.51 6.84 16.36
N ASN A 251 -6.35 6.12 17.11
CA ASN A 251 -6.45 4.66 17.01
C ASN A 251 -7.26 4.22 15.80
N ILE A 252 -6.66 4.37 14.62
CA ILE A 252 -7.27 4.10 13.32
C ILE A 252 -7.73 2.64 13.19
N LYS A 253 -7.01 1.68 13.79
CA LYS A 253 -7.37 0.26 13.73
C LYS A 253 -8.68 -0.03 14.46
N LEU A 254 -8.83 0.53 15.66
CA LEU A 254 -10.04 0.34 16.45
C LEU A 254 -11.24 1.08 15.85
N LEU A 255 -11.00 2.29 15.31
CA LEU A 255 -12.01 3.07 14.61
C LEU A 255 -12.51 2.35 13.34
N ASP A 256 -11.61 1.76 12.55
CA ASP A 256 -11.98 1.01 11.35
C ASP A 256 -12.88 -0.17 11.73
N ARG A 257 -12.48 -0.94 12.75
CA ARG A 257 -13.26 -2.08 13.25
C ARG A 257 -14.65 -1.66 13.72
N TRP A 258 -14.75 -0.58 14.48
CA TRP A 258 -16.05 -0.07 14.95
C TRP A 258 -16.95 0.36 13.80
N SER A 259 -16.41 1.08 12.82
CA SER A 259 -17.22 1.54 11.69
C SER A 259 -17.74 0.40 10.80
N HIS A 260 -17.00 -0.71 10.67
CA HIS A 260 -17.48 -1.92 10.01
C HIS A 260 -18.65 -2.54 10.79
N HIS A 261 -18.52 -2.65 12.11
CA HIS A 261 -19.60 -3.15 12.96
C HIS A 261 -20.87 -2.29 12.88
N VAL A 262 -20.72 -0.96 12.90
CA VAL A 262 -21.83 -0.01 12.67
C VAL A 262 -22.51 -0.23 11.33
N SER A 263 -21.78 -0.67 10.30
CA SER A 263 -22.34 -0.87 8.95
C SER A 263 -23.17 -2.15 8.83
N LEU A 264 -22.98 -3.09 9.75
CA LEU A 264 -23.74 -4.35 9.80
C LEU A 264 -25.03 -4.20 10.61
N ASP A 265 -25.04 -3.31 11.59
CA ASP A 265 -26.18 -3.09 12.48
C ASP A 265 -27.09 -1.96 11.97
N LYS A 266 -28.41 -2.16 12.05
CA LYS A 266 -29.38 -1.08 11.82
C LYS A 266 -29.43 -0.15 13.03
N ILE A 267 -28.74 0.98 12.96
CA ILE A 267 -28.70 1.96 14.05
C ILE A 267 -29.78 3.03 13.86
N ASN A 268 -30.85 2.92 14.64
CA ASN A 268 -31.99 3.86 14.60
C ASN A 268 -32.04 4.78 15.83
N THR A 269 -31.36 4.42 16.92
CA THR A 269 -31.41 5.14 18.20
C THR A 269 -30.02 5.44 18.76
N HIS A 270 -29.93 6.48 19.60
CA HIS A 270 -28.69 6.82 20.31
C HIS A 270 -28.21 5.68 21.21
N ARG A 271 -29.12 4.98 21.88
CA ARG A 271 -28.78 3.80 22.70
C ARG A 271 -28.07 2.72 21.86
N GLN A 272 -28.59 2.39 20.68
CA GLN A 272 -27.96 1.41 19.78
C GLN A 272 -26.56 1.87 19.36
N LEU A 273 -26.37 3.16 19.05
CA LEU A 273 -25.05 3.70 18.72
C LEU A 273 -24.05 3.49 19.88
N ILE A 274 -24.45 3.78 21.12
CA ILE A 274 -23.61 3.55 22.30
C ILE A 274 -23.29 2.06 22.49
N GLU A 275 -24.25 1.16 22.25
CA GLU A 275 -24.01 -0.29 22.33
C GLU A 275 -22.96 -0.76 21.31
N THR A 276 -22.94 -0.22 20.08
CA THR A 276 -21.87 -0.55 19.11
C THR A 276 -20.48 -0.17 19.60
N ILE A 277 -20.36 0.95 20.33
CA ILE A 277 -19.09 1.41 20.90
C ILE A 277 -18.68 0.47 22.05
N LYS A 278 -19.60 0.19 22.98
CA LYS A 278 -19.35 -0.74 24.09
C LYS A 278 -18.93 -2.12 23.59
N HIS A 279 -19.59 -2.63 22.55
CA HIS A 279 -19.28 -3.90 21.93
C HIS A 279 -17.82 -3.95 21.47
N ILE A 280 -17.32 -2.92 20.79
CA ILE A 280 -15.93 -2.90 20.31
C ILE A 280 -14.90 -2.90 21.45
N PHE A 281 -15.19 -2.21 22.55
CA PHE A 281 -14.32 -2.27 23.75
C PHE A 281 -14.41 -3.62 24.46
N HIS A 282 -15.59 -4.22 24.52
CA HIS A 282 -15.78 -5.56 25.07
C HIS A 282 -14.97 -6.60 24.29
N VAL A 283 -15.10 -6.61 22.96
CA VAL A 283 -14.36 -7.55 22.10
C VAL A 283 -12.84 -7.29 22.19
N ARG A 284 -12.39 -6.03 22.24
CA ARG A 284 -10.98 -5.69 22.45
C ARG A 284 -10.45 -6.20 23.80
N HIS A 285 -11.26 -6.13 24.85
CA HIS A 285 -10.90 -6.64 26.16
C HIS A 285 -10.78 -8.17 26.15
N ALA A 286 -11.76 -8.85 25.54
CA ALA A 286 -11.78 -10.30 25.40
C ALA A 286 -10.61 -10.81 24.53
N GLU A 287 -10.19 -10.07 23.50
CA GLU A 287 -8.97 -10.36 22.74
C GLU A 287 -7.69 -10.27 23.58
N LYS A 288 -7.61 -9.29 24.48
CA LYS A 288 -6.44 -9.10 25.35
C LYS A 288 -6.39 -10.13 26.46
N ASN A 289 -7.55 -10.58 26.93
CA ASN A 289 -7.70 -11.58 27.99
C ASN A 289 -8.65 -12.69 27.53
N PRO A 290 -8.20 -13.60 26.64
CA PRO A 290 -9.06 -14.64 26.11
C PRO A 290 -9.49 -15.60 27.22
N ALA A 291 -10.80 -15.78 27.38
CA ALA A 291 -11.33 -16.80 28.28
C ALA A 291 -10.82 -18.19 27.88
N GLU A 292 -10.62 -19.05 28.88
CA GLU A 292 -10.34 -20.46 28.63
C GLU A 292 -11.61 -21.14 28.13
N VAL A 293 -11.48 -21.84 27.01
CA VAL A 293 -12.56 -22.64 26.42
C VAL A 293 -12.20 -24.10 26.65
N PRO A 294 -13.09 -24.90 27.28
CA PRO A 294 -12.86 -26.33 27.43
C PRO A 294 -12.60 -26.98 26.05
N PRO A 295 -11.58 -27.86 25.92
CA PRO A 295 -11.30 -28.54 24.65
C PRO A 295 -12.51 -29.31 24.09
N SER A 296 -13.41 -29.77 24.98
CA SER A 296 -14.69 -30.41 24.66
C SER A 296 -15.67 -29.49 23.94
N GLU A 297 -15.56 -28.18 24.10
CA GLU A 297 -16.51 -27.21 23.55
C GLU A 297 -15.99 -26.51 22.30
N GLY A 298 -14.68 -26.38 22.12
CA GLY A 298 -14.14 -25.63 20.98
C GLY A 298 -12.76 -25.10 21.24
N TRP A 299 -12.48 -23.95 20.64
CA TRP A 299 -11.26 -23.18 20.87
C TRP A 299 -11.61 -21.75 21.26
N SER A 300 -10.69 -21.10 21.96
CA SER A 300 -10.76 -19.64 22.12
C SER A 300 -10.61 -18.99 20.74
N PRO A 301 -11.59 -18.20 20.25
CA PRO A 301 -11.50 -17.57 18.93
C PRO A 301 -10.26 -16.69 18.75
N TYR A 302 -9.87 -16.00 19.82
CA TYR A 302 -8.75 -15.07 19.81
C TYR A 302 -7.40 -15.77 19.74
N LYS A 303 -7.31 -17.03 20.20
CA LYS A 303 -6.13 -17.88 20.00
C LYS A 303 -6.19 -18.59 18.63
N ALA A 304 -7.36 -19.11 18.28
CA ALA A 304 -7.56 -19.92 17.07
C ALA A 304 -7.27 -19.17 15.77
N LYS A 305 -7.65 -17.89 15.71
CA LYS A 305 -7.39 -17.03 14.55
C LYS A 305 -5.88 -16.88 14.24
N ASP A 306 -5.03 -17.08 15.26
CA ASP A 306 -3.58 -16.89 15.17
C ASP A 306 -2.80 -18.21 14.96
N PHE A 307 -3.48 -19.37 14.85
CA PHE A 307 -2.82 -20.68 14.74
C PHE A 307 -1.86 -20.83 13.56
N LEU A 308 -2.11 -20.12 12.45
CA LEU A 308 -1.31 -20.22 11.22
C LEU A 308 -0.42 -18.98 10.95
N ILE A 309 -0.27 -18.08 11.93
CA ILE A 309 0.58 -16.88 11.77
C ILE A 309 2.03 -17.24 11.44
N ASP A 310 2.58 -18.25 12.11
CA ASP A 310 3.96 -18.73 11.87
C ASP A 310 4.15 -19.29 10.44
N SER A 311 3.06 -19.67 9.78
CA SER A 311 3.04 -20.14 8.38
C SER A 311 2.74 -19.02 7.38
N GLY A 312 2.76 -17.76 7.81
CA GLY A 312 2.51 -16.59 6.97
C GLY A 312 1.03 -16.32 6.69
N ILE A 313 0.10 -16.99 7.39
CA ILE A 313 -1.34 -16.78 7.24
C ILE A 313 -1.87 -15.99 8.43
N THR A 314 -2.16 -14.71 8.20
CA THR A 314 -2.75 -13.81 9.20
C THR A 314 -4.23 -13.60 8.93
N THR A 315 -5.08 -13.83 9.91
CA THR A 315 -6.51 -13.50 9.82
C THR A 315 -6.77 -12.04 10.23
N GLY A 316 -7.94 -11.54 9.85
CA GLY A 316 -8.50 -10.32 10.42
C GLY A 316 -8.98 -10.48 11.86
N PHE A 317 -9.74 -9.49 12.31
CA PHE A 317 -10.41 -9.51 13.62
C PHE A 317 -11.51 -10.57 13.66
N TYR A 318 -11.68 -11.21 14.82
CA TYR A 318 -12.83 -12.08 15.07
C TYR A 318 -14.05 -11.22 15.43
N ASN A 319 -15.05 -11.22 14.55
CA ASN A 319 -16.22 -10.34 14.65
C ASN A 319 -17.49 -11.07 14.20
N LYS A 320 -18.63 -10.57 14.68
CA LYS A 320 -19.95 -10.94 14.19
C LYS A 320 -20.16 -10.48 12.75
N SER A 321 -20.59 -11.38 11.89
CA SER A 321 -21.02 -11.12 10.51
C SER A 321 -22.35 -11.83 10.27
N PHE A 322 -23.41 -11.07 9.96
CA PHE A 322 -24.78 -11.55 9.73
C PHE A 322 -25.23 -12.65 10.70
N ASP A 323 -24.92 -13.92 10.38
CA ASP A 323 -25.40 -15.12 11.07
C ASP A 323 -24.37 -15.80 11.99
N CYS A 324 -23.07 -15.53 11.85
CA CYS A 324 -22.02 -16.19 12.65
C CYS A 324 -20.92 -15.23 13.13
N TRP A 325 -20.18 -15.65 14.17
CA TRP A 325 -18.92 -15.00 14.49
C TRP A 325 -17.81 -15.67 13.71
N HIS A 326 -16.93 -14.86 13.12
CA HIS A 326 -15.86 -15.38 12.29
C HIS A 326 -14.62 -14.48 12.26
N ALA A 327 -13.48 -15.08 11.91
CA ALA A 327 -12.29 -14.42 11.41
C ALA A 327 -11.80 -15.16 10.18
N SER A 328 -11.27 -14.44 9.20
CA SER A 328 -10.66 -15.05 8.02
C SER A 328 -9.42 -14.30 7.57
N SER A 329 -8.51 -14.99 6.89
CA SER A 329 -7.44 -14.35 6.12
C SER A 329 -8.01 -13.79 4.82
N THR A 330 -7.28 -12.83 4.23
CA THR A 330 -7.47 -12.54 2.80
C THR A 330 -7.12 -13.77 1.97
N LEU A 331 -7.55 -13.80 0.72
CA LEU A 331 -7.07 -14.81 -0.23
C LEU A 331 -5.58 -14.55 -0.49
N ILE A 332 -4.73 -15.49 -0.09
CA ILE A 332 -3.28 -15.41 -0.27
C ILE A 332 -2.93 -16.15 -1.55
N THR A 333 -2.49 -15.42 -2.57
CA THR A 333 -2.01 -16.00 -3.83
C THR A 333 -0.62 -16.59 -3.66
N TYR A 334 -0.33 -17.69 -4.37
CA TYR A 334 0.97 -18.35 -4.28
C TYR A 334 1.50 -18.88 -5.62
N THR A 335 0.91 -18.40 -6.72
CA THR A 335 1.34 -18.65 -8.10
C THR A 335 1.35 -17.31 -8.83
N ASP A 336 2.29 -17.11 -9.75
CA ASP A 336 2.52 -15.83 -10.45
C ASP A 336 1.77 -15.72 -11.79
N ASP A 337 0.67 -16.46 -11.93
CA ASP A 337 -0.11 -16.58 -13.16
C ASP A 337 -1.25 -15.54 -13.26
N ILE A 338 -1.79 -15.39 -14.48
CA ILE A 338 -2.96 -14.53 -14.76
C ILE A 338 -4.17 -14.92 -13.87
N MET A 339 -4.34 -16.21 -13.60
CA MET A 339 -5.32 -16.76 -12.66
C MET A 339 -4.59 -17.49 -11.53
N PRO A 340 -4.22 -16.77 -10.47
CA PRO A 340 -3.41 -17.32 -9.39
C PRO A 340 -4.24 -18.19 -8.46
N ASP A 341 -3.69 -19.36 -8.14
CA ASP A 341 -4.18 -20.21 -7.06
C ASP A 341 -4.03 -19.49 -5.72
N ASN A 342 -4.99 -19.72 -4.83
CA ASN A 342 -5.06 -19.00 -3.57
C ASN A 342 -5.52 -19.89 -2.42
N ILE A 343 -5.20 -19.44 -1.22
CA ILE A 343 -5.54 -20.13 0.02
C ILE A 343 -6.05 -19.14 1.05
N ALA A 344 -6.99 -19.60 1.88
CA ALA A 344 -7.48 -18.83 3.03
C ALA A 344 -7.76 -19.71 4.24
N TYR A 345 -7.61 -19.12 5.41
CA TYR A 345 -7.93 -19.72 6.70
C TYR A 345 -9.15 -19.01 7.31
N TYR A 346 -10.06 -19.79 7.87
CA TYR A 346 -11.31 -19.35 8.47
C TYR A 346 -11.44 -19.95 9.87
N VAL A 347 -11.94 -19.14 10.78
CA VAL A 347 -12.34 -19.52 12.13
C VAL A 347 -13.77 -19.06 12.32
N GLU A 348 -14.68 -19.98 12.62
CA GLU A 348 -16.11 -19.70 12.74
C GLU A 348 -16.67 -20.24 14.06
N GLY A 349 -17.68 -19.59 14.62
CA GLY A 349 -18.31 -20.01 15.88
C GLY A 349 -19.22 -18.95 16.51
N THR A 350 -19.16 -18.87 17.84
CA THR A 350 -19.88 -17.89 18.67
C THR A 350 -18.96 -16.75 19.11
N ASP A 351 -19.49 -15.78 19.85
CA ASP A 351 -18.73 -14.68 20.45
C ASP A 351 -17.61 -15.14 21.38
N THR A 352 -17.79 -16.30 22.01
CA THR A 352 -16.94 -16.85 23.07
C THR A 352 -16.14 -18.06 22.63
N THR A 353 -16.64 -18.83 21.65
CA THR A 353 -16.10 -20.14 21.28
C THR A 353 -16.03 -20.32 19.77
N ALA A 354 -14.85 -20.61 19.25
CA ALA A 354 -14.66 -21.08 17.89
C ALA A 354 -15.07 -22.55 17.82
N LYS A 355 -15.94 -22.87 16.86
CA LYS A 355 -16.49 -24.21 16.63
C LYS A 355 -15.90 -24.87 15.40
N GLU A 356 -15.38 -24.09 14.46
CA GLU A 356 -14.87 -24.59 13.20
C GLU A 356 -13.58 -23.86 12.81
N LEU A 357 -12.59 -24.64 12.36
CA LEU A 357 -11.33 -24.17 11.79
C LEU A 357 -11.23 -24.73 10.37
N LYS A 358 -11.04 -23.87 9.37
CA LYS A 358 -11.14 -24.29 7.96
C LYS A 358 -10.03 -23.67 7.14
N ILE A 359 -9.29 -24.50 6.41
CA ILE A 359 -8.38 -24.09 5.35
C ILE A 359 -9.07 -24.38 4.03
N LYS A 360 -9.20 -23.36 3.17
CA LYS A 360 -9.72 -23.51 1.81
C LYS A 360 -8.64 -23.16 0.81
N ILE A 361 -8.32 -24.09 -0.08
CA ILE A 361 -7.42 -23.86 -1.21
C ILE A 361 -8.25 -23.88 -2.50
N ASN A 362 -8.00 -22.90 -3.36
CA ASN A 362 -8.62 -22.77 -4.68
C ASN A 362 -7.52 -22.93 -5.73
N VAL A 363 -7.69 -23.90 -6.62
CA VAL A 363 -6.77 -24.22 -7.70
C VAL A 363 -7.47 -23.95 -9.02
N ASN A 364 -7.01 -22.96 -9.76
CA ASN A 364 -7.57 -22.58 -11.05
C ASN A 364 -7.05 -23.47 -12.18
N ASN A 365 -5.83 -24.00 -12.05
CA ASN A 365 -5.18 -24.85 -13.04
C ASN A 365 -4.81 -26.21 -12.44
N ASN A 366 -5.48 -27.27 -12.91
CA ASN A 366 -5.29 -28.63 -12.37
C ASN A 366 -3.85 -29.15 -12.52
N ASN A 367 -3.06 -28.63 -13.46
CA ASN A 367 -1.65 -29.03 -13.62
C ASN A 367 -0.77 -28.62 -12.42
N ARG A 368 -1.30 -27.81 -11.50
CA ARG A 368 -0.63 -27.35 -10.27
C ARG A 368 -1.15 -28.06 -9.01
N SER A 369 -1.87 -29.17 -9.17
CA SER A 369 -2.43 -29.93 -8.05
C SER A 369 -1.37 -30.32 -7.02
N ASP A 370 -0.18 -30.74 -7.46
CA ASP A 370 0.87 -31.24 -6.56
C ASP A 370 1.37 -30.16 -5.59
N LEU A 371 1.62 -28.96 -6.10
CA LEU A 371 2.00 -27.79 -5.30
C LEU A 371 0.89 -27.42 -4.30
N ALA A 372 -0.36 -27.48 -4.74
CA ALA A 372 -1.50 -27.22 -3.89
C ALA A 372 -1.64 -28.27 -2.77
N MET A 373 -1.40 -29.55 -3.07
CA MET A 373 -1.50 -30.65 -2.10
C MET A 373 -0.37 -30.59 -1.08
N GLU A 374 0.87 -30.31 -1.51
CA GLU A 374 2.01 -30.11 -0.59
C GLU A 374 1.70 -28.99 0.41
N LYS A 375 1.20 -27.86 -0.10
CA LYS A 375 0.87 -26.69 0.72
C LYS A 375 -0.31 -26.95 1.66
N LEU A 376 -1.35 -27.63 1.19
CA LEU A 376 -2.50 -28.01 2.01
C LEU A 376 -2.07 -29.01 3.10
N ASN A 377 -1.24 -30.00 2.78
CA ASN A 377 -0.75 -31.00 3.74
C ASN A 377 0.05 -30.33 4.86
N TYR A 378 0.98 -29.44 4.51
CA TYR A 378 1.76 -28.67 5.48
C TYR A 378 0.87 -27.86 6.43
N LEU A 379 -0.07 -27.08 5.88
CA LEU A 379 -0.94 -26.22 6.69
C LEU A 379 -1.98 -27.01 7.50
N ALA A 380 -2.54 -28.08 6.95
CA ALA A 380 -3.45 -28.98 7.66
C ALA A 380 -2.75 -29.63 8.86
N ASN A 381 -1.50 -30.08 8.68
CA ASN A 381 -0.69 -30.62 9.76
C ASN A 381 -0.40 -29.57 10.84
N MET A 382 0.01 -28.36 10.45
CA MET A 382 0.24 -27.26 11.39
C MET A 382 -1.03 -26.88 12.16
N LEU A 383 -2.17 -26.79 11.48
CA LEU A 383 -3.46 -26.49 12.10
C LEU A 383 -3.86 -27.59 13.07
N SER A 384 -3.71 -28.86 12.70
CA SER A 384 -4.00 -30.01 13.56
C SER A 384 -3.12 -30.00 14.81
N ILE A 385 -1.81 -29.74 14.68
CA ILE A 385 -0.90 -29.68 15.83
C ILE A 385 -1.31 -28.54 16.78
N LYS A 386 -1.56 -27.34 16.25
CA LYS A 386 -1.92 -26.17 17.08
C LYS A 386 -3.30 -26.31 17.74
N SER A 387 -4.26 -26.96 17.08
CA SER A 387 -5.65 -27.05 17.55
C SER A 387 -5.98 -28.32 18.34
N LEU A 388 -5.33 -29.45 18.01
CA LEU A 388 -5.60 -30.78 18.58
C LEU A 388 -4.40 -31.40 19.30
N ASN A 389 -3.26 -30.72 19.33
CA ASN A 389 -1.99 -31.20 19.87
C ASN A 389 -1.53 -32.53 19.26
N ARG A 390 -1.81 -32.74 17.97
CA ARG A 390 -1.43 -33.95 17.22
C ARG A 390 -1.32 -33.65 15.71
N PRO A 391 -0.48 -34.37 14.95
CA PRO A 391 -0.47 -34.27 13.49
C PRO A 391 -1.75 -34.85 12.88
N ILE A 392 -1.98 -34.55 11.60
CA ILE A 392 -3.05 -35.20 10.83
C ILE A 392 -2.77 -36.71 10.68
N SER A 393 -3.83 -37.51 10.53
CA SER A 393 -3.68 -38.96 10.36
C SER A 393 -3.17 -39.30 8.95
N SER A 394 -2.59 -40.50 8.80
CA SER A 394 -2.23 -41.03 7.46
C SER A 394 -3.44 -41.22 6.55
N SER A 395 -4.66 -41.37 7.11
CA SER A 395 -5.89 -41.41 6.32
C SER A 395 -6.16 -40.06 5.65
N ILE A 396 -6.06 -38.98 6.42
CA ILE A 396 -6.24 -37.61 5.91
C ILE A 396 -5.11 -37.22 4.95
N GLU A 397 -3.86 -37.54 5.27
CA GLU A 397 -2.72 -37.28 4.38
C GLU A 397 -2.89 -37.97 3.01
N ASN A 398 -3.29 -39.25 3.01
CA ASN A 398 -3.61 -39.95 1.77
C ASN A 398 -4.82 -39.34 1.05
N ALA A 399 -5.82 -38.84 1.78
CA ALA A 399 -6.98 -38.17 1.18
C ALA A 399 -6.60 -36.86 0.49
N ILE A 400 -5.67 -36.08 1.06
CA ILE A 400 -5.12 -34.86 0.45
C ILE A 400 -4.40 -35.23 -0.84
N LEU A 401 -3.43 -36.15 -0.79
CA LEU A 401 -2.64 -36.55 -1.97
C LEU A 401 -3.51 -37.08 -3.11
N ASN A 402 -4.60 -37.79 -2.79
CA ASN A 402 -5.50 -38.37 -3.78
C ASN A 402 -6.69 -37.47 -4.14
N MET A 403 -6.80 -36.26 -3.57
CA MET A 403 -7.92 -35.33 -3.78
C MET A 403 -9.30 -35.99 -3.57
N LYS A 404 -9.47 -36.72 -2.46
CA LYS A 404 -10.70 -37.45 -2.14
C LYS A 404 -11.33 -36.98 -0.85
N ASN A 405 -12.66 -37.01 -0.81
CA ASN A 405 -13.39 -36.72 0.41
C ASN A 405 -13.04 -37.74 1.50
N ASN A 406 -12.82 -37.25 2.71
CA ASN A 406 -12.56 -38.09 3.88
C ASN A 406 -13.08 -37.39 5.14
N SER A 407 -13.42 -38.18 6.16
CA SER A 407 -13.85 -37.65 7.44
C SER A 407 -13.51 -38.65 8.53
N GLU A 408 -12.95 -38.16 9.63
CA GLU A 408 -12.62 -38.94 10.81
C GLU A 408 -13.06 -38.23 12.10
N LEU A 409 -13.36 -39.04 13.11
CA LEU A 409 -13.75 -38.56 14.44
C LEU A 409 -12.59 -38.75 15.40
N ILE A 410 -12.29 -37.67 16.12
CA ILE A 410 -11.24 -37.62 17.09
C ILE A 410 -11.81 -37.04 18.39
N GLY A 411 -12.26 -37.92 19.28
CA GLY A 411 -13.00 -37.50 20.48
C GLY A 411 -14.28 -36.76 20.10
N ASN A 412 -14.40 -35.51 20.54
CA ASN A 412 -15.51 -34.60 20.23
C ASN A 412 -15.25 -33.72 18.99
N LYS A 413 -14.19 -34.01 18.23
CA LYS A 413 -13.83 -33.24 17.03
C LYS A 413 -14.02 -34.08 15.78
N ARG A 414 -14.51 -33.45 14.72
CA ARG A 414 -14.52 -34.03 13.38
C ARG A 414 -13.43 -33.37 12.56
N ILE A 415 -12.62 -34.18 11.90
CA ILE A 415 -11.71 -33.70 10.86
C ILE A 415 -12.27 -34.16 9.54
N SER A 416 -12.46 -33.26 8.58
CA SER A 416 -12.93 -33.60 7.26
C SER A 416 -12.10 -32.93 6.16
N LEU A 417 -12.03 -33.62 5.03
CA LEU A 417 -11.50 -33.12 3.78
C LEU A 417 -12.62 -33.17 2.75
N GLU A 418 -12.92 -32.02 2.15
CA GLU A 418 -13.94 -31.88 1.10
C GLU A 418 -13.28 -31.40 -0.19
N PHE A 419 -13.39 -32.20 -1.24
CA PHE A 419 -12.96 -31.90 -2.60
C PHE A 419 -14.17 -31.54 -3.47
N ASN A 420 -14.04 -30.46 -4.24
CA ASN A 420 -15.07 -30.00 -5.15
C ASN A 420 -14.47 -29.51 -6.47
N SER A 421 -14.78 -30.19 -7.57
CA SER A 421 -14.37 -29.79 -8.92
C SER A 421 -15.30 -28.70 -9.49
N TRP A 422 -14.73 -27.68 -10.12
CA TRP A 422 -15.52 -26.62 -10.78
C TRP A 422 -15.91 -27.05 -12.19
N LEU A 423 -17.17 -27.45 -12.33
CA LEU A 423 -17.76 -27.81 -13.63
C LEU A 423 -17.60 -26.67 -14.64
N ASN A 424 -17.15 -27.01 -15.85
CA ASN A 424 -16.95 -26.09 -16.98
C ASN A 424 -15.86 -25.01 -16.77
N HIS A 425 -14.97 -25.16 -15.79
CA HIS A 425 -13.80 -24.28 -15.68
C HIS A 425 -12.79 -24.59 -16.80
N PRO A 426 -12.26 -23.59 -17.54
CA PRO A 426 -11.41 -23.83 -18.73
C PRO A 426 -10.16 -24.69 -18.48
N GLN A 427 -9.68 -24.69 -17.23
CA GLN A 427 -8.47 -25.41 -16.81
C GLN A 427 -8.77 -26.49 -15.75
N ASN A 428 -10.02 -26.96 -15.66
CA ASN A 428 -10.48 -27.96 -14.69
C ASN A 428 -10.14 -27.58 -13.24
N GLY A 429 -10.44 -26.33 -12.86
CA GLY A 429 -10.17 -25.84 -11.51
C GLY A 429 -11.00 -26.55 -10.45
N PHE A 430 -10.57 -26.47 -9.20
CA PHE A 430 -11.21 -27.13 -8.05
C PHE A 430 -10.93 -26.37 -6.75
N ASP A 431 -11.73 -26.66 -5.71
CA ASP A 431 -11.43 -26.27 -4.34
C ASP A 431 -11.34 -27.47 -3.41
N ILE A 432 -10.42 -27.39 -2.44
CA ILE A 432 -10.32 -28.36 -1.34
C ILE A 432 -10.45 -27.61 -0.01
N ARG A 433 -11.23 -28.19 0.90
CA ARG A 433 -11.43 -27.67 2.26
C ARG A 433 -10.96 -28.71 3.26
N PHE A 434 -10.01 -28.33 4.09
CA PHE A 434 -9.66 -29.07 5.29
C PHE A 434 -10.34 -28.40 6.47
N ILE A 435 -11.16 -29.14 7.20
CA ILE A 435 -12.05 -28.62 8.24
C ILE A 435 -11.83 -29.40 9.54
N ILE A 436 -11.73 -28.69 10.66
CA ILE A 436 -11.77 -29.25 12.02
C ILE A 436 -12.94 -28.60 12.76
N GLU A 437 -13.95 -29.41 13.08
CA GLU A 437 -15.18 -29.00 13.75
C GLU A 437 -15.27 -29.55 15.17
N SER A 438 -15.83 -28.77 16.09
CA SER A 438 -16.29 -29.26 17.40
C SER A 438 -17.74 -29.68 17.33
N ILE A 439 -18.01 -30.95 17.65
CA ILE A 439 -19.35 -31.54 17.64
C ILE A 439 -20.02 -31.39 19.01
#